data_AF-U4ULG9-F1
#
_entry.id   AF-U4ULG9-F1
#
_cell.length_a   1.000
_cell.length_b   1.000
_cell.length_c   1.000
_cell.angle_alpha   90.00
_cell.angle_beta   90.00
_cell.angle_gamma   90.00
#
_symmetry.space_group_name_H-M   'P 1'
#
loop_
_entity.id
_entity.type
_entity.pdbx_description
1 polymer ?
#
loop_
_entity_poly.entity_id
_entity_poly.type
_entity_poly.pdbx_seq_one_letter_code
_entity_poly.pdbx_strand_id
1 'polypeptide(L)'
;MNFTDLNVFDSDDDMDDLLLRRQPKEFDDLEFFKRFRLQKGTVHLLISQIEERIKAPTLRNKAISPATKVFLALRFYATGSMLITAGDFTGVSKTSACNIVTQVTDAIARLRPIYVRFPETQAEILSTKQTFYGIARFPYVVGAIDCTHVRIQSPGGNEAERYRNQS
;
A
#
# COMPACT_ATOMS: atom_id res chain seq x y z
N MET A 1 3.51 -37.98 33.42
CA MET A 1 4.99 -37.94 33.23
C MET A 1 5.29 -38.83 32.04
N ASN A 2 5.81 -38.43 30.88
CA ASN A 2 6.38 -37.17 30.34
C ASN A 2 5.91 -37.08 28.86
N PHE A 3 5.58 -35.94 28.22
CA PHE A 3 6.29 -34.68 27.96
C PHE A 3 7.55 -34.82 27.10
N THR A 4 7.60 -34.00 26.02
CA THR A 4 8.54 -33.87 24.86
C THR A 4 8.15 -34.73 23.64
N ASP A 5 7.68 -34.22 22.50
CA ASP A 5 8.02 -32.95 21.83
C ASP A 5 6.80 -32.18 21.30
N LEU A 6 6.60 -30.99 21.86
CA LEU A 6 6.00 -29.83 21.18
C LEU A 6 7.12 -29.14 20.39
N ASN A 7 6.75 -28.56 19.24
CA ASN A 7 7.47 -27.55 18.43
C ASN A 7 8.45 -28.04 17.36
N VAL A 8 7.98 -28.01 16.09
CA VAL A 8 8.55 -27.11 15.06
C VAL A 8 7.39 -26.65 14.15
N PHE A 9 6.45 -25.90 14.72
CA PHE A 9 5.59 -24.98 13.97
C PHE A 9 6.00 -23.59 14.43
N ASP A 10 7.06 -23.08 13.84
CA ASP A 10 7.58 -21.76 14.18
C ASP A 10 8.00 -21.06 12.88
N SER A 11 7.04 -20.35 12.28
CA SER A 11 7.22 -19.04 11.63
C SER A 11 5.98 -18.73 10.77
N ASP A 12 5.47 -17.51 10.89
CA ASP A 12 4.42 -16.95 10.00
C ASP A 12 4.82 -16.99 8.50
N ASP A 13 6.09 -17.25 8.20
CA ASP A 13 6.68 -17.31 6.85
C ASP A 13 6.23 -18.54 6.03
N ASP A 14 6.02 -19.71 6.67
CA ASP A 14 5.64 -20.95 5.95
C ASP A 14 4.19 -20.94 5.47
N MET A 15 3.31 -20.21 6.19
CA MET A 15 1.92 -20.00 5.80
C MET A 15 1.82 -19.07 4.59
N ASP A 16 2.73 -18.10 4.47
CA ASP A 16 2.78 -17.17 3.35
C ASP A 16 3.23 -17.87 2.04
N ASP A 17 4.16 -18.84 2.10
CA ASP A 17 4.64 -19.59 0.91
C ASP A 17 3.57 -20.50 0.28
N LEU A 18 2.75 -21.17 1.11
CA LEU A 18 1.66 -22.03 0.61
C LEU A 18 0.53 -21.19 -0.01
N LEU A 19 0.33 -19.97 0.50
CA LEU A 19 -0.70 -19.05 0.03
C LEU A 19 -0.23 -18.17 -1.15
N LEU A 20 1.08 -18.09 -1.39
CA LEU A 20 1.71 -17.45 -2.56
C LEU A 20 1.29 -18.12 -3.88
N ARG A 21 0.93 -19.41 -3.85
CA ARG A 21 0.57 -20.21 -5.04
C ARG A 21 -0.89 -20.09 -5.48
N ARG A 22 -1.77 -19.51 -4.66
CA ARG A 22 -3.21 -19.40 -4.97
C ARG A 22 -3.50 -18.15 -5.78
N GLN A 23 -4.32 -18.27 -6.82
CA GLN A 23 -4.66 -17.10 -7.64
C GLN A 23 -5.52 -16.10 -6.83
N PRO A 24 -5.39 -14.78 -7.05
CA PRO A 24 -6.18 -13.76 -6.35
C PRO A 24 -7.71 -13.95 -6.38
N LYS A 25 -8.22 -14.72 -7.33
CA LYS A 25 -9.64 -15.06 -7.49
C LYS A 25 -10.14 -16.13 -6.52
N GLU A 26 -9.25 -16.92 -5.92
CA GLU A 26 -9.61 -18.02 -5.02
C GLU A 26 -9.80 -17.59 -3.57
N PHE A 27 -9.32 -16.41 -3.21
CA PHE A 27 -9.48 -15.87 -1.86
C PHE A 27 -10.93 -15.43 -1.63
N ASP A 28 -11.46 -15.64 -0.43
CA ASP A 28 -12.68 -14.96 -0.01
C ASP A 28 -12.42 -13.44 0.16
N ASP A 29 -13.46 -12.66 0.41
CA ASP A 29 -13.33 -11.20 0.48
C ASP A 29 -12.51 -10.72 1.68
N LEU A 30 -12.58 -11.43 2.80
CA LEU A 30 -11.84 -11.09 4.01
C LEU A 30 -10.35 -11.38 3.83
N GLU A 31 -10.02 -12.54 3.29
CA GLU A 31 -8.65 -12.94 2.98
C GLU A 31 -8.04 -12.03 1.92
N PHE A 32 -8.79 -11.73 0.86
CA PHE A 32 -8.36 -10.78 -0.17
C PHE A 32 -8.05 -9.41 0.45
N PHE A 33 -8.94 -8.89 1.29
CA PHE A 33 -8.72 -7.59 1.95
C PHE A 33 -7.50 -7.61 2.88
N LYS A 34 -7.28 -8.69 3.64
CA LYS A 34 -6.09 -8.83 4.50
C LYS A 34 -4.80 -8.78 3.68
N ARG A 35 -4.78 -9.37 2.48
CA ARG A 35 -3.58 -9.47 1.63
C ARG A 35 -3.28 -8.21 0.81
N PHE A 36 -4.32 -7.53 0.31
CA PHE A 36 -4.17 -6.43 -0.64
C PHE A 36 -4.63 -5.07 -0.09
N ARG A 37 -5.21 -5.03 1.12
CA ARG A 37 -5.75 -3.84 1.81
C ARG A 37 -6.80 -3.05 1.01
N LEU A 38 -7.37 -3.68 -0.02
CA LEU A 38 -8.44 -3.16 -0.87
C LEU A 38 -9.49 -4.24 -1.10
N GLN A 39 -10.73 -3.81 -1.31
CA GLN A 39 -11.82 -4.73 -1.68
C GLN A 39 -11.68 -5.14 -3.15
N LYS A 40 -12.15 -6.34 -3.51
CA LYS A 40 -12.08 -6.87 -4.88
C LYS A 40 -12.72 -5.93 -5.91
N GLY A 41 -13.88 -5.36 -5.58
CA GLY A 41 -14.57 -4.39 -6.44
C GLY A 41 -13.74 -3.14 -6.70
N THR A 42 -13.08 -2.59 -5.67
CA THR A 42 -12.17 -1.45 -5.80
C THR A 42 -10.96 -1.77 -6.67
N VAL A 43 -10.39 -2.97 -6.51
CA VAL A 43 -9.26 -3.41 -7.35
C VAL A 43 -9.68 -3.56 -8.81
N HIS A 44 -10.88 -4.09 -9.07
CA HIS A 44 -11.40 -4.20 -10.44
C HIS A 44 -11.59 -2.82 -11.09
N LEU A 45 -12.21 -1.88 -10.37
CA LEU A 45 -12.34 -0.50 -10.82
C LEU A 45 -10.96 0.13 -11.08
N LEU A 46 -10.01 -0.07 -10.17
CA LEU A 46 -8.67 0.47 -10.31
C LEU A 46 -7.99 -0.07 -11.58
N ILE A 47 -8.03 -1.38 -11.81
CA ILE A 47 -7.47 -2.01 -13.01
C ILE A 47 -8.08 -1.36 -14.26
N SER A 48 -9.41 -1.22 -14.34
CA SER A 48 -10.06 -0.61 -15.51
C SER A 48 -9.63 0.83 -15.78
N GLN A 49 -9.22 1.59 -14.75
CA GLN A 49 -8.80 2.98 -14.89
C GLN A 49 -7.35 3.13 -15.36
N ILE A 50 -6.50 2.14 -15.09
CA ILE A 50 -5.05 2.23 -15.37
C ILE A 50 -4.54 1.22 -16.39
N GLU A 51 -5.36 0.24 -16.79
CA GLU A 51 -5.00 -0.86 -17.69
C GLU A 51 -4.30 -0.39 -18.96
N GLU A 52 -4.86 0.63 -19.63
CA GLU A 52 -4.32 1.19 -20.86
C GLU A 52 -2.89 1.74 -20.71
N ARG A 53 -2.51 2.17 -19.50
CA ARG A 53 -1.17 2.71 -19.21
C ARG A 53 -0.17 1.64 -18.81
N ILE A 54 -0.65 0.53 -18.25
CA ILE A 54 0.21 -0.54 -17.73
C ILE A 54 0.28 -1.76 -18.65
N LYS A 55 -0.55 -1.82 -19.70
CA LYS A 55 -0.47 -2.88 -20.71
C LYS A 55 0.88 -2.91 -21.40
N ALA A 56 1.32 -4.10 -21.78
CA ALA A 56 2.56 -4.25 -22.52
C ALA A 56 2.40 -3.63 -23.94
N PRO A 57 3.39 -2.87 -24.43
CA PRO A 57 3.34 -2.29 -25.77
C PRO A 57 3.48 -3.33 -26.89
N THR A 58 3.89 -4.55 -26.57
CA THR A 58 4.07 -5.63 -27.56
C THR A 58 3.49 -6.95 -27.06
N LEU A 59 3.00 -7.77 -27.99
CA LEU A 59 2.49 -9.13 -27.75
C LEU A 59 3.61 -10.19 -27.69
N ARG A 60 4.87 -9.79 -27.47
CA ARG A 60 5.99 -10.75 -27.41
C ARG A 60 5.81 -11.67 -26.20
N ASN A 61 5.92 -12.98 -26.45
CA ASN A 61 5.63 -14.09 -25.55
C ASN A 61 6.02 -13.83 -24.07
N LYS A 62 5.05 -14.04 -23.16
CA LYS A 62 5.12 -13.85 -21.68
C LYS A 62 4.95 -12.40 -21.15
N ALA A 63 4.23 -11.54 -21.86
CA ALA A 63 3.83 -10.25 -21.29
C ALA A 63 2.96 -10.43 -20.02
N ILE A 64 3.40 -9.88 -18.90
CA ILE A 64 2.68 -9.91 -17.62
C ILE A 64 1.39 -9.08 -17.76
N SER A 65 0.26 -9.68 -17.40
CA SER A 65 -1.05 -9.04 -17.54
C SER A 65 -1.16 -7.78 -16.67
N PRO A 66 -1.94 -6.76 -17.09
CA PRO A 66 -2.27 -5.59 -16.28
C PRO A 66 -2.75 -5.94 -14.87
N ALA A 67 -3.64 -6.93 -14.75
CA ALA A 67 -4.15 -7.39 -13.46
C ALA A 67 -3.04 -7.95 -12.58
N THR A 68 -2.16 -8.82 -13.11
CA THR A 68 -1.02 -9.37 -12.37
C THR A 68 -0.08 -8.27 -11.88
N LYS A 69 0.17 -7.25 -12.71
CA LYS A 69 0.97 -6.08 -12.32
C LYS A 69 0.37 -5.34 -11.12
N VAL A 70 -0.94 -5.12 -11.15
CA VAL A 70 -1.66 -4.46 -10.05
C VAL A 70 -1.61 -5.30 -8.78
N PHE A 71 -1.85 -6.62 -8.85
CA PHE A 71 -1.77 -7.47 -7.67
C PHE A 71 -0.37 -7.48 -7.04
N LEU A 72 0.69 -7.51 -7.86
CA LEU A 72 2.07 -7.39 -7.36
C LEU A 72 2.29 -6.08 -6.61
N ALA A 73 1.87 -4.96 -7.20
CA ALA A 73 2.05 -3.64 -6.59
C ALA A 73 1.25 -3.50 -5.30
N LEU A 74 -0.01 -3.94 -5.29
CA LEU A 74 -0.85 -3.93 -4.09
C LEU A 74 -0.29 -4.81 -2.97
N ARG A 75 0.26 -6.00 -3.31
CA ARG A 75 0.92 -6.85 -2.32
C ARG A 75 2.11 -6.14 -1.70
N PHE A 76 2.94 -5.49 -2.52
CA PHE A 76 4.07 -4.68 -2.05
C PHE A 76 3.62 -3.54 -1.11
N TYR A 77 2.56 -2.80 -1.44
CA TYR A 77 2.05 -1.73 -0.58
C TYR A 77 1.46 -2.25 0.74
N ALA A 78 0.78 -3.39 0.70
CA ALA A 78 0.08 -3.96 1.86
C ALA A 78 1.04 -4.54 2.91
N THR A 79 2.17 -5.11 2.48
CA THR A 79 3.14 -5.75 3.36
C THR A 79 4.32 -4.85 3.71
N GLY A 80 4.63 -3.86 2.87
CA GLY A 80 5.91 -3.14 2.95
C GLY A 80 7.13 -4.06 2.76
N SER A 81 6.92 -5.29 2.24
CA SER A 81 7.96 -6.31 2.13
C SER A 81 8.93 -5.99 1.00
N MET A 82 10.10 -6.63 1.04
CA MET A 82 11.06 -6.52 -0.06
C MET A 82 10.43 -6.99 -1.39
N LEU A 83 10.80 -6.33 -2.49
CA LEU A 83 10.35 -6.65 -3.85
C LEU A 83 10.66 -8.09 -4.29
N ILE A 84 11.55 -8.78 -3.58
CA ILE A 84 11.88 -10.20 -3.80
C ILE A 84 10.65 -11.06 -3.45
N THR A 85 10.09 -10.91 -2.24
CA THR A 85 8.89 -11.64 -1.79
C THR A 85 7.66 -11.36 -2.66
N ALA A 86 7.51 -10.11 -3.12
CA ALA A 86 6.43 -9.74 -4.05
C ALA A 86 6.68 -10.29 -5.48
N GLY A 87 7.95 -10.41 -5.87
CA GLY A 87 8.37 -11.02 -7.12
C GLY A 87 8.10 -12.52 -7.14
N ASP A 88 8.42 -13.21 -6.05
CA ASP A 88 8.18 -14.65 -5.85
C ASP A 88 6.68 -14.97 -5.92
N PHE A 89 5.81 -14.09 -5.38
CA PHE A 89 4.35 -14.22 -5.51
C PHE A 89 3.86 -14.25 -6.97
N THR A 90 4.60 -13.66 -7.91
CA THR A 90 4.19 -13.63 -9.34
C THR A 90 5.15 -14.36 -10.27
N GLY A 91 6.22 -14.96 -9.74
CA GLY A 91 7.27 -15.61 -10.52
C GLY A 91 8.10 -14.65 -11.39
N VAL A 92 8.28 -13.39 -10.97
CA VAL A 92 9.03 -12.38 -11.73
C VAL A 92 10.34 -11.99 -11.03
N SER A 93 11.34 -11.59 -11.82
CA SER A 93 12.61 -11.12 -11.25
C SER A 93 12.41 -9.86 -10.38
N LYS A 94 13.28 -9.64 -9.39
CA LYS A 94 13.29 -8.41 -8.57
C LYS A 94 13.28 -7.13 -9.41
N THR A 95 14.05 -7.08 -10.49
CA THR A 95 14.11 -5.94 -11.41
C THR A 95 12.77 -5.72 -12.11
N SER A 96 12.13 -6.81 -12.56
CA SER A 96 10.80 -6.76 -13.15
C SER A 96 9.75 -6.29 -12.14
N ALA A 97 9.79 -6.82 -10.91
CA ALA A 97 8.90 -6.40 -9.83
C ALA A 97 9.04 -4.90 -9.53
N CYS A 98 10.27 -4.39 -9.42
CA CYS A 98 10.54 -2.96 -9.23
C CYS A 98 9.90 -2.11 -10.32
N ASN A 99 10.17 -2.44 -11.59
CA ASN A 99 9.63 -1.71 -12.73
C ASN A 99 8.10 -1.74 -12.76
N ILE A 100 7.49 -2.87 -12.40
CA ILE A 100 6.03 -3.02 -12.30
C ILE A 100 5.48 -2.11 -11.20
N VAL A 101 6.07 -2.14 -10.00
CA VAL A 101 5.64 -1.27 -8.89
C VAL A 101 5.74 0.19 -9.31
N THR A 102 6.84 0.63 -9.90
CA THR A 102 6.99 2.01 -10.38
C THR A 102 5.94 2.36 -11.43
N GLN A 103 5.72 1.49 -12.43
CA GLN A 103 4.74 1.72 -13.49
C GLN A 103 3.31 1.83 -12.93
N VAL A 104 2.92 0.93 -12.04
CA VAL A 104 1.59 0.94 -11.41
C VAL A 104 1.45 2.17 -10.49
N THR A 105 2.49 2.51 -9.71
CA THR A 105 2.49 3.68 -8.83
C THR A 105 2.26 4.97 -9.62
N ASP A 106 2.98 5.17 -10.72
CA ASP A 106 2.81 6.36 -11.58
C ASP A 106 1.40 6.42 -12.16
N ALA A 107 0.87 5.28 -12.63
CA ALA A 107 -0.48 5.22 -13.19
C ALA A 107 -1.55 5.54 -12.14
N ILE A 108 -1.41 5.05 -10.90
CA ILE A 108 -2.29 5.38 -9.77
C ILE A 108 -2.17 6.87 -9.39
N ALA A 109 -0.95 7.39 -9.29
CA ALA A 109 -0.70 8.79 -8.90
C ALA A 109 -1.36 9.79 -9.86
N ARG A 110 -1.49 9.43 -11.15
CA ARG A 110 -2.20 10.26 -12.14
C ARG A 110 -3.71 10.34 -11.91
N LEU A 111 -4.29 9.43 -11.14
CA LEU A 111 -5.70 9.51 -10.72
C LEU A 111 -5.91 10.51 -9.58
N ARG A 112 -4.84 11.08 -9.00
CA ARG A 112 -4.90 12.08 -7.91
C ARG A 112 -5.94 13.19 -8.15
N PRO A 113 -6.05 13.84 -9.32
CA PRO A 113 -7.01 14.94 -9.51
C PRO A 113 -8.48 14.51 -9.35
N ILE A 114 -8.77 13.22 -9.52
CA ILE A 114 -10.13 12.66 -9.43
C ILE A 114 -10.47 12.34 -7.97
N TYR A 115 -9.50 11.82 -7.21
CA TYR A 115 -9.75 11.26 -5.87
C TYR A 115 -9.22 12.09 -4.70
N VAL A 116 -8.28 13.00 -4.95
CA VAL A 116 -7.63 13.81 -3.91
C VAL A 116 -7.97 15.27 -4.14
N ARG A 117 -8.92 15.79 -3.35
CA ARG A 117 -9.27 17.21 -3.31
C ARG A 117 -8.72 17.82 -2.03
N PHE A 118 -7.89 18.85 -2.17
CA PHE A 118 -7.51 19.72 -1.07
C PHE A 118 -8.39 20.97 -1.09
N PRO A 119 -8.60 21.65 0.05
CA PRO A 119 -9.22 22.97 0.06
C PRO A 119 -8.33 23.95 -0.73
N GLU A 120 -8.90 24.60 -1.73
CA GLU A 120 -8.16 25.50 -2.64
C GLU A 120 -8.50 26.97 -2.37
N THR A 121 -9.73 27.24 -1.96
CA THR A 121 -10.17 28.61 -1.66
C THR A 121 -9.90 28.99 -0.22
N GLN A 122 -9.72 30.29 0.04
CA GLN A 122 -9.54 30.79 1.41
C GLN A 122 -10.72 30.41 2.33
N ALA A 123 -11.94 30.41 1.79
CA ALA A 123 -13.14 30.01 2.53
C ALA A 123 -13.11 28.52 2.92
N GLU A 124 -12.77 27.62 1.99
CA GLU A 124 -12.61 26.18 2.26
C GLU A 124 -11.49 25.91 3.26
N ILE A 125 -10.36 26.62 3.13
CA ILE A 125 -9.22 26.52 4.05
C ILE A 125 -9.64 26.92 5.47
N LEU A 126 -10.34 28.04 5.63
CA LEU A 126 -10.81 28.51 6.94
C LEU A 126 -11.82 27.54 7.55
N SER A 127 -12.77 27.05 6.76
CA SER A 127 -13.76 26.05 7.18
C SER A 127 -13.08 24.75 7.64
N THR A 128 -12.10 24.26 6.87
CA THR A 128 -11.34 23.05 7.20
C THR A 128 -10.56 23.23 8.51
N LYS A 129 -9.87 24.37 8.69
CA LYS A 129 -9.15 24.71 9.93
C LYS A 129 -10.07 24.73 11.14
N GLN A 130 -11.23 25.36 11.02
CA GLN A 130 -12.22 25.42 12.09
C GLN A 130 -12.74 24.02 12.45
N THR A 131 -12.99 23.18 11.45
CA THR A 131 -13.45 21.80 11.64
C THR A 131 -12.43 20.97 12.43
N PHE A 132 -11.16 20.94 12.01
CA PHE A 132 -10.11 20.23 12.74
C PHE A 132 -9.88 20.77 14.16
N TYR A 133 -9.94 22.11 14.32
CA TYR A 133 -9.84 22.73 15.64
C TYR A 133 -11.02 22.36 16.54
N GLY A 134 -12.23 22.21 15.99
CA GLY A 134 -13.41 21.77 16.72
C GLY A 134 -13.32 20.33 17.22
N ILE A 135 -12.68 19.43 16.45
CA ILE A 135 -12.55 18.02 16.80
C ILE A 135 -11.52 17.79 17.92
N ALA A 136 -10.31 18.33 17.75
CA ALA A 136 -9.17 17.97 18.61
C ALA A 136 -8.34 19.18 19.08
N ARG A 137 -8.83 20.42 18.89
CA ARG A 137 -8.09 21.66 19.18
C ARG A 137 -6.76 21.79 18.45
N PHE A 138 -6.54 21.00 17.39
CA PHE A 138 -5.32 21.09 16.60
C PHE A 138 -5.41 22.30 15.67
N PRO A 139 -4.57 23.33 15.84
CA PRO A 139 -4.68 24.55 15.08
C PRO A 139 -4.11 24.39 13.67
N TYR A 140 -4.64 25.17 12.73
CA TYR A 140 -4.11 25.35 11.36
C TYR A 140 -4.07 24.11 10.44
N VAL A 141 -4.77 23.02 10.78
CA VAL A 141 -4.88 21.85 9.89
C VAL A 141 -5.75 22.15 8.67
N VAL A 142 -5.25 21.80 7.50
CA VAL A 142 -5.96 21.95 6.20
C VAL A 142 -6.23 20.61 5.51
N GLY A 143 -5.87 19.51 6.16
CA GLY A 143 -6.06 18.14 5.69
C GLY A 143 -5.33 17.17 6.60
N ALA A 144 -5.77 15.92 6.62
CA ALA A 144 -5.10 14.84 7.33
C ALA A 144 -5.03 13.61 6.42
N ILE A 145 -3.90 12.93 6.43
CA ILE A 145 -3.72 11.61 5.84
C ILE A 145 -3.60 10.66 7.03
N ASP A 146 -4.28 9.52 6.99
CA ASP A 146 -4.24 8.53 8.07
C ASP A 146 -2.79 8.21 8.47
N CYS A 147 -2.56 8.12 9.77
CA CYS A 147 -1.26 8.37 10.38
C CYS A 147 -0.24 7.30 9.99
N THR A 148 0.68 7.63 9.08
CA THR A 148 2.00 6.99 9.06
C THR A 148 2.86 7.71 10.10
N HIS A 149 3.25 7.01 11.17
CA HIS A 149 4.24 7.54 12.11
C HIS A 149 5.59 7.61 11.40
N VAL A 150 5.90 8.76 10.82
CA VAL A 150 7.21 9.03 10.23
C VAL A 150 8.12 9.45 11.37
N ARG A 151 9.12 8.62 11.69
CA ARG A 151 10.15 8.98 12.67
C ARG A 151 10.91 10.20 12.17
N ILE A 152 10.68 11.34 12.80
CA ILE A 152 11.48 12.55 12.57
C ILE A 152 12.76 12.40 13.40
N GLN A 153 13.93 12.47 12.74
CA GLN A 153 15.18 12.68 13.48
C GLN A 153 15.15 14.08 14.07
N SER A 154 15.29 14.19 15.40
CA SER A 154 15.25 15.48 16.07
C SER A 154 16.33 16.41 15.48
N PRO A 155 15.97 17.61 15.00
CA PRO A 155 16.94 18.55 14.41
C PRO A 155 17.88 19.17 15.46
N GLY A 156 17.73 18.85 16.75
CA GLY A 156 18.51 19.43 17.85
C GLY A 156 18.12 20.86 18.20
N GLY A 157 18.87 21.47 19.13
CA GLY A 157 18.67 22.86 19.57
C GLY A 157 17.59 23.07 20.65
N ASN A 158 17.25 24.34 20.91
CA ASN A 158 16.35 24.75 22.00
C ASN A 158 14.91 24.25 21.87
N GLU A 159 14.53 23.74 20.70
CA GLU A 159 13.19 23.20 20.41
C GLU A 159 13.21 21.68 20.18
N ALA A 160 14.31 20.98 20.49
CA ALA A 160 14.46 19.54 20.25
C ALA A 160 13.36 18.68 20.90
N GLU A 161 12.84 19.11 22.05
CA GLU A 161 11.72 18.45 22.75
C GLU A 161 10.42 18.45 21.92
N ARG A 162 10.21 19.43 21.02
CA ARG A 162 9.03 19.47 20.13
C ARG A 162 9.02 18.35 19.09
N TYR A 163 10.18 17.74 18.84
CA TYR A 163 10.38 16.64 17.89
C TYR A 163 10.74 15.34 18.61
N ARG A 164 10.59 15.30 19.95
CA ARG A 164 10.88 14.11 20.74
C ARG A 164 9.80 13.07 20.49
N ASN A 165 10.23 11.95 19.92
CA ASN A 165 9.36 10.80 19.72
C ASN A 165 9.18 10.08 21.06
N GLN A 166 8.00 10.24 21.66
CA GLN A 166 7.60 9.49 22.85
C GLN A 166 6.77 8.30 22.37
N SER A 167 7.45 7.20 22.09
CA SER A 167 6.83 5.90 21.84
C SER A 167 7.12 4.97 23.00
#